data_AF-A0A7R9DKK8-F1
#
_entry.id   AF-A0A7R9DKK8-F1
#
_cell.length_a   1.000
_cell.length_b   1.000
_cell.length_c   1.000
_cell.angle_alpha   90.00
_cell.angle_beta   90.00
_cell.angle_gamma   90.00
#
_symmetry.space_group_name_H-M   'P 1'
#
loop_
_entity.id
_entity.type
_entity.pdbx_description
1 polymer ?
#
loop_
_entity_poly.entity_id
_entity_poly.type
_entity_poly.pdbx_seq_one_letter_code
_entity_poly.pdbx_strand_id
1 'polypeptide(L)'
;SLQRLGTLISLKDADIFLGGLDRNGNDGKFAYVWQDDVMQVTFHVATLMPNKETDPSGNGKKLHIGNDFVTIVYNESGEDYNMQTVKGQFNYACVVIQPLEHNTNQVTVKTREDLAEHIGHSEPKIVSDQNLALLSRQLALHAN
;
A
#
# COMPACT_ATOMS: atom_id res chain seq x y z
N SER A 1 12.61 5.43 3.06
CA SER A 1 12.42 4.26 2.15
C SER A 1 11.24 3.41 2.60
N LEU A 2 10.33 3.08 1.68
CA LEU A 2 9.16 2.21 1.91
C LEU A 2 9.52 0.72 2.12
N GLN A 3 10.77 0.32 1.84
CA GLN A 3 11.28 -1.00 2.21
C GLN A 3 11.21 -1.28 3.73
N ARG A 4 11.05 -0.22 4.54
CA ARG A 4 10.90 -0.30 6.00
C ARG A 4 9.44 -0.43 6.46
N LEU A 5 8.49 -0.58 5.54
CA LEU A 5 7.08 -0.84 5.88
C LEU A 5 6.90 -2.17 6.62
N GLY A 6 7.76 -3.15 6.32
CA GLY A 6 7.77 -4.45 6.97
C GLY A 6 9.07 -5.20 6.68
N THR A 7 9.07 -6.48 6.99
CA THR A 7 10.13 -7.45 6.68
C THR A 7 9.79 -8.13 5.35
N LEU A 8 10.76 -8.25 4.45
CA LEU A 8 10.60 -9.00 3.20
C LEU A 8 10.65 -10.51 3.51
N ILE A 9 9.63 -11.25 3.07
CA ILE A 9 9.49 -12.69 3.31
C ILE A 9 9.28 -13.46 2.00
N SER A 10 9.74 -14.72 1.96
CA SER A 10 9.48 -15.65 0.84
C SER A 10 8.05 -16.15 0.91
N LEU A 11 7.26 -15.97 -0.16
CA LEU A 11 5.88 -16.50 -0.21
C LEU A 11 5.84 -18.04 -0.18
N LYS A 12 6.87 -18.68 -0.73
CA LYS A 12 6.96 -20.14 -0.76
C LYS A 12 7.18 -20.73 0.63
N ASP A 13 8.05 -20.12 1.41
CA ASP A 13 8.57 -20.69 2.66
C ASP A 13 7.92 -20.08 3.91
N ALA A 14 7.10 -19.04 3.76
CA ALA A 14 6.45 -18.36 4.86
C ALA A 14 5.39 -19.25 5.54
N ASP A 15 5.43 -19.32 6.87
CA ASP A 15 4.40 -19.97 7.69
C ASP A 15 3.55 -18.91 8.44
N ILE A 16 3.01 -17.96 7.67
CA ILE A 16 2.21 -16.85 8.18
C ILE A 16 1.04 -16.57 7.23
N PHE A 17 0.10 -15.73 7.67
CA PHE A 17 -1.01 -15.30 6.82
C PHE A 17 -0.50 -14.47 5.63
N LEU A 18 -0.86 -14.87 4.40
CA LEU A 18 -0.33 -14.26 3.17
C LEU A 18 -1.30 -13.30 2.48
N GLY A 19 -2.44 -12.96 3.08
CA GLY A 19 -3.38 -12.01 2.46
C GLY A 19 -4.04 -12.51 1.17
N GLY A 20 -3.98 -13.81 0.88
CA GLY A 20 -4.47 -14.38 -0.39
C GLY A 20 -3.42 -14.52 -1.49
N LEU A 21 -2.17 -14.10 -1.25
CA LEU A 21 -1.07 -14.30 -2.20
C LEU A 21 -0.71 -15.78 -2.40
N ASP A 22 -0.53 -16.18 -3.65
CA ASP A 22 -0.15 -17.53 -4.05
C ASP A 22 1.32 -17.87 -3.73
N ARG A 23 1.54 -19.09 -3.25
CA ARG A 23 2.87 -19.62 -2.91
C ARG A 23 3.62 -20.19 -4.12
N ASN A 24 2.93 -20.46 -5.22
CA ASN A 24 3.49 -21.10 -6.41
C ASN A 24 4.07 -20.09 -7.42
N GLY A 25 4.13 -18.81 -7.05
CA GLY A 25 4.78 -17.76 -7.83
C GLY A 25 3.83 -16.94 -8.71
N ASN A 26 2.52 -17.21 -8.69
CA ASN A 26 1.57 -16.44 -9.51
C ASN A 26 1.52 -14.96 -9.13
N ASP A 27 1.75 -14.65 -7.86
CA ASP A 27 1.72 -13.29 -7.29
C ASP A 27 3.11 -12.75 -6.94
N GLY A 28 4.17 -13.44 -7.39
CA GLY A 28 5.56 -13.10 -7.10
C GLY A 28 6.22 -14.07 -6.14
N LYS A 29 7.44 -13.74 -5.73
CA LYS A 29 8.25 -14.60 -4.84
C LYS A 29 8.28 -14.09 -3.40
N PHE A 30 8.02 -12.80 -3.22
CA PHE A 30 8.19 -12.12 -1.95
C PHE A 30 7.04 -11.17 -1.67
N ALA A 31 6.78 -10.94 -0.39
CA ALA A 31 5.92 -9.87 0.09
C ALA A 31 6.59 -9.17 1.28
N TYR A 32 6.14 -7.96 1.60
CA TYR A 32 6.47 -7.34 2.88
C TYR A 32 5.41 -7.72 3.90
N VAL A 33 5.85 -8.05 5.11
CA VAL A 33 4.96 -8.31 6.25
C VAL A 33 5.43 -7.51 7.44
N TRP A 34 4.48 -6.90 8.15
CA TRP A 34 4.73 -6.29 9.45
C TRP A 34 3.82 -6.93 10.49
N GLN A 35 4.30 -7.09 11.71
CA GLN A 35 3.51 -7.62 12.81
C GLN A 35 3.94 -7.00 14.14
N ASP A 36 2.99 -6.94 15.07
CA ASP A 36 3.23 -6.74 16.49
C ASP A 36 2.53 -7.87 17.28
N ASP A 37 2.37 -7.70 18.60
CA ASP A 37 1.78 -8.72 19.47
C ASP A 37 0.27 -8.95 19.23
N VAL A 38 -0.40 -8.06 18.47
CA VAL A 38 -1.86 -8.06 18.30
C VAL A 38 -2.28 -8.24 16.85
N MET A 39 -1.51 -7.69 15.90
CA MET A 39 -1.89 -7.66 14.48
C MET A 39 -0.74 -8.04 13.55
N GLN A 40 -1.11 -8.60 12.40
CA GLN A 40 -0.24 -8.87 11.27
C GLN A 40 -0.78 -8.16 10.02
N VAL A 41 0.11 -7.53 9.26
CA VAL A 41 -0.19 -6.87 8.00
C VAL A 41 0.66 -7.49 6.91
N THR A 42 0.01 -7.99 5.86
CA THR A 42 0.67 -8.44 4.63
C THR A 42 0.43 -7.42 3.53
N PHE A 43 1.50 -6.91 2.93
CA PHE A 43 1.41 -5.85 1.92
C PHE A 43 1.37 -6.44 0.50
N HIS A 44 0.30 -6.12 -0.24
CA HIS A 44 0.18 -6.39 -1.67
C HIS A 44 0.98 -5.37 -2.49
N VAL A 45 2.28 -5.63 -2.70
CA VAL A 45 3.16 -4.67 -3.38
C VAL A 45 3.18 -4.91 -4.89
N ALA A 46 2.58 -3.99 -5.65
CA ALA A 46 2.44 -4.09 -7.12
C ALA A 46 3.75 -4.37 -7.88
N THR A 47 4.88 -3.84 -7.38
CA THR A 47 6.21 -4.00 -7.99
C THR A 47 6.89 -5.33 -7.63
N LEU A 48 6.44 -6.02 -6.58
CA LEU A 48 6.87 -7.39 -6.27
C LEU A 48 6.06 -8.45 -7.02
N MET A 49 4.88 -8.07 -7.52
CA MET A 49 4.04 -8.93 -8.36
C MET A 49 4.51 -8.94 -9.83
N PRO A 50 4.51 -10.08 -10.51
CA PRO A 50 4.98 -10.20 -11.89
C PRO A 50 4.05 -9.48 -12.87
N ASN A 51 4.64 -8.85 -13.90
CA ASN A 51 3.90 -8.50 -15.12
C ASN A 51 3.86 -9.74 -16.02
N LYS A 52 2.68 -10.14 -16.48
CA LYS A 52 2.52 -11.30 -17.38
C LYS A 52 2.11 -10.79 -18.75
N GLU A 53 2.80 -11.24 -19.81
CA GLU A 53 2.44 -10.87 -21.19
C GLU A 53 1.00 -11.27 -21.55
N THR A 54 0.52 -12.37 -20.96
CA THR A 54 -0.85 -12.87 -21.09
C THR A 54 -1.88 -12.07 -20.28
N ASP A 55 -1.45 -11.13 -19.44
CA ASP A 55 -2.31 -10.27 -18.62
C ASP A 55 -1.86 -8.80 -18.70
N PRO A 56 -1.95 -8.16 -19.89
CA PRO A 56 -1.49 -6.79 -20.11
C PRO A 56 -2.27 -5.77 -19.29
N SER A 57 -3.51 -6.10 -18.90
CA SER A 57 -4.36 -5.27 -18.05
C SER A 57 -3.99 -5.35 -16.56
N GLY A 58 -3.06 -6.23 -16.18
CA GLY A 58 -2.62 -6.43 -14.80
C GLY A 58 -3.74 -6.91 -13.88
N ASN A 59 -4.67 -7.73 -14.39
CA ASN A 59 -5.83 -8.21 -13.64
C ASN A 59 -5.41 -9.02 -12.40
N GLY A 60 -4.33 -9.81 -12.47
CA GLY A 60 -3.81 -10.53 -11.31
C GLY A 60 -3.40 -9.60 -10.16
N LYS A 61 -2.76 -8.46 -10.49
CA LYS A 61 -2.40 -7.44 -9.48
C LYS A 61 -3.64 -6.74 -8.92
N LYS A 62 -4.59 -6.42 -9.81
CA LYS A 62 -5.86 -5.78 -9.44
C LYS A 62 -6.75 -6.68 -8.59
N LEU A 63 -6.66 -8.00 -8.74
CA LEU A 63 -7.40 -8.95 -7.91
C LEU A 63 -7.02 -8.81 -6.43
N HIS A 64 -5.77 -8.48 -6.13
CA HIS A 64 -5.34 -8.23 -4.76
C HIS A 64 -5.55 -6.77 -4.39
N ILE A 65 -4.84 -5.86 -5.08
CA ILE A 65 -4.78 -4.43 -4.71
C ILE A 65 -6.14 -3.74 -4.86
N GLY A 66 -6.94 -4.11 -5.86
CA GLY A 66 -8.27 -3.53 -6.07
C GLY A 66 -9.32 -4.00 -5.07
N ASN A 67 -9.00 -5.02 -4.28
CA ASN A 67 -9.85 -5.52 -3.19
C ASN A 67 -9.38 -5.08 -1.80
N ASP A 68 -8.28 -4.33 -1.71
CA ASP A 68 -7.82 -3.77 -0.45
C ASP A 68 -8.67 -2.55 -0.06
N PHE A 69 -9.04 -2.45 1.23
CA PHE A 69 -9.78 -1.31 1.77
C PHE A 69 -8.93 -0.04 1.83
N VAL A 70 -7.64 -0.22 2.18
CA VAL A 70 -6.69 0.86 2.34
C VAL A 70 -5.46 0.59 1.49
N THR A 71 -5.05 1.60 0.72
CA THR A 71 -3.87 1.52 -0.13
C THR A 71 -2.81 2.54 0.28
N ILE A 72 -1.54 2.23 0.06
CA ILE A 72 -0.43 3.19 0.17
C ILE A 72 0.07 3.43 -1.25
N VAL A 73 0.03 4.70 -1.68
CA VAL A 73 0.43 5.09 -3.04
C VAL A 73 1.64 6.00 -2.97
N TYR A 74 2.74 5.56 -3.58
CA TYR A 74 3.91 6.39 -3.81
C TYR A 74 3.78 7.06 -5.17
N ASN A 75 3.52 8.37 -5.18
CA ASN A 75 3.16 9.14 -6.36
C ASN A 75 4.32 10.06 -6.80
N GLU A 76 5.08 9.60 -7.78
CA GLU A 76 6.18 10.36 -8.39
C GLU A 76 5.75 11.15 -9.64
N SER A 77 4.46 11.19 -9.96
CA SER A 77 3.98 11.81 -11.21
C SER A 77 4.05 13.34 -11.24
N GLY A 78 4.16 13.98 -10.06
CA GLY A 78 4.04 15.43 -9.92
C GLY A 78 2.60 15.95 -9.93
N GLU A 79 1.63 15.10 -10.25
CA GLU A 79 0.21 15.44 -10.34
C GLU A 79 -0.56 14.99 -9.08
N ASP A 80 -1.74 15.57 -8.86
CA ASP A 80 -2.61 15.13 -7.77
C ASP A 80 -3.13 13.70 -8.03
N TYR A 81 -2.99 12.83 -7.02
CA TYR A 81 -3.42 11.45 -7.15
C TYR A 81 -4.94 11.32 -7.07
N ASN A 82 -5.57 10.79 -8.11
CA ASN A 82 -6.99 10.44 -8.10
C ASN A 82 -7.19 9.03 -7.52
N MET A 83 -8.00 8.89 -6.45
CA MET A 83 -8.30 7.59 -5.83
C MET A 83 -8.95 6.57 -6.79
N GLN A 84 -9.58 7.03 -7.88
CA GLN A 84 -10.18 6.17 -8.90
C GLN A 84 -9.15 5.59 -9.90
N THR A 85 -7.87 5.93 -9.76
CA THR A 85 -6.79 5.46 -10.65
C THR A 85 -6.65 3.94 -10.59
N VAL A 86 -6.65 3.37 -9.38
CA VAL A 86 -6.76 1.93 -9.19
C VAL A 86 -8.24 1.61 -9.00
N LYS A 87 -8.89 1.20 -10.09
CA LYS A 87 -10.31 0.79 -10.06
C LYS A 87 -10.44 -0.48 -9.21
N GLY A 88 -11.01 -0.33 -8.03
CA GLY A 88 -11.31 -1.40 -7.08
C GLY A 88 -12.66 -1.17 -6.44
N GLN A 89 -13.35 -2.24 -6.03
CA GLN A 89 -14.67 -2.11 -5.37
C GLN A 89 -14.54 -1.55 -3.95
N PHE A 90 -13.37 -1.73 -3.33
CA PHE A 90 -13.20 -1.59 -1.89
C PHE A 90 -12.25 -0.47 -1.47
N ASN A 91 -11.65 0.29 -2.38
CA ASN A 91 -10.69 1.36 -2.03
C ASN A 91 -11.38 2.52 -1.26
N TYR A 92 -11.38 2.45 0.06
CA TYR A 92 -12.03 3.38 0.99
C TYR A 92 -11.11 4.54 1.37
N ALA A 93 -9.82 4.25 1.55
CA ALA A 93 -8.81 5.23 1.88
C ALA A 93 -7.48 4.96 1.17
N CYS A 94 -6.76 6.03 0.89
CA CYS A 94 -5.44 5.99 0.28
C CYS A 94 -4.48 6.90 1.05
N VAL A 95 -3.39 6.33 1.54
CA VAL A 95 -2.25 7.08 2.06
C VAL A 95 -1.36 7.43 0.86
N VAL A 96 -1.51 8.65 0.36
CA VAL A 96 -0.76 9.18 -0.77
C VAL A 96 0.55 9.79 -0.26
N ILE A 97 1.66 9.34 -0.82
CA ILE A 97 3.00 9.82 -0.55
C ILE A 97 3.50 10.52 -1.81
N GLN A 98 3.85 11.79 -1.68
CA GLN A 98 4.49 12.57 -2.75
C GLN A 98 5.91 12.91 -2.31
N PRO A 99 6.95 12.45 -3.01
CA PRO A 99 8.32 12.81 -2.68
C PRO A 99 8.55 14.30 -2.89
N LEU A 100 9.34 14.90 -2.02
CA LEU A 100 9.78 16.28 -2.07
C LEU A 100 11.32 16.33 -2.11
N GLU A 101 11.88 17.53 -2.17
CA GLU A 101 13.32 17.74 -2.08
C GLU A 101 13.87 17.42 -0.68
N HIS A 102 15.20 17.31 -0.59
CA HIS A 102 15.94 17.17 0.68
C HIS A 102 15.55 15.96 1.55
N ASN A 103 15.24 14.81 0.93
CA ASN A 103 14.87 13.56 1.63
C ASN A 103 13.61 13.70 2.51
N THR A 104 12.66 14.50 2.03
CA THR A 104 11.35 14.69 2.67
C THR A 104 10.23 14.26 1.73
N ASN A 105 9.06 13.99 2.30
CA ASN A 105 7.87 13.58 1.58
C ASN A 105 6.66 14.27 2.19
N GLN A 106 5.69 14.58 1.34
CA GLN A 106 4.35 14.93 1.78
C GLN A 106 3.51 13.66 1.85
N VAL A 107 2.79 13.46 2.96
CA VAL A 107 1.86 12.34 3.16
C VAL A 107 0.47 12.88 3.42
N THR A 108 -0.50 12.45 2.62
CA THR A 108 -1.90 12.87 2.71
C THR A 108 -2.78 11.63 2.74
N VAL A 109 -3.77 11.60 3.64
CA VAL A 109 -4.82 10.57 3.62
C VAL A 109 -5.98 11.09 2.79
N LYS A 110 -6.25 10.42 1.67
CA LYS A 110 -7.45 10.65 0.87
C LYS A 110 -8.46 9.55 1.18
N THR A 111 -9.73 9.90 1.25
CA THR A 111 -10.81 8.98 1.57
C THR A 111 -11.92 9.17 0.56
N ARG A 112 -12.81 8.17 0.43
CA ARG A 112 -14.09 8.43 -0.24
C ARG A 112 -14.87 9.51 0.52
N GLU A 113 -15.64 10.30 -0.23
CA GLU A 113 -16.39 11.44 0.31
C GLU A 113 -17.36 11.03 1.43
N ASP A 114 -17.98 9.86 1.31
CA ASP A 114 -18.89 9.29 2.32
C ASP A 114 -18.21 8.92 3.64
N LEU A 115 -16.88 8.84 3.67
CA LEU A 115 -16.07 8.50 4.84
C LEU A 115 -15.26 9.69 5.39
N ALA A 116 -15.27 10.83 4.69
CA ALA A 116 -14.43 11.98 5.01
C ALA A 116 -14.70 12.57 6.41
N GLU A 117 -15.95 12.53 6.89
CA GLU A 117 -16.31 13.04 8.22
C GLU A 117 -15.76 12.20 9.38
N HIS A 118 -15.39 10.95 9.14
CA HIS A 118 -14.95 10.01 10.18
C HIS A 118 -13.42 9.94 10.32
N ILE A 119 -12.67 10.44 9.32
CA ILE A 119 -11.21 10.30 9.26
C ILE A 119 -10.57 11.65 9.61
N GLY A 120 -10.15 11.82 10.87
CA GLY A 120 -9.55 13.04 11.42
C GLY A 120 -8.11 13.36 10.95
N HIS A 121 -7.67 12.83 9.79
CA HIS A 121 -6.27 12.89 9.34
C HIS A 121 -6.10 13.33 7.87
N SER A 122 -6.99 14.18 7.36
CA SER A 122 -6.95 14.69 5.98
C SER A 122 -5.84 15.72 5.71
N GLU A 123 -5.31 16.38 6.74
CA GLU A 123 -4.26 17.39 6.56
C GLU A 123 -2.93 16.77 6.08
N PRO A 124 -2.29 17.34 5.04
CA PRO A 124 -0.98 16.93 4.56
C PRO A 124 0.09 17.05 5.65
N LYS A 125 0.97 16.06 5.72
CA LYS A 125 2.07 16.00 6.70
C LYS A 125 3.40 15.91 5.97
N ILE A 126 4.36 16.73 6.34
CA ILE A 126 5.74 16.61 5.85
C ILE A 126 6.53 15.67 6.77
N VAL A 127 7.17 14.66 6.19
CA VAL A 127 7.91 13.64 6.92
C VAL A 127 9.25 13.35 6.25
N SER A 128 10.28 13.06 7.05
CA SER A 128 11.57 12.62 6.52
C SER A 128 11.50 11.19 5.98
N ASP A 129 12.41 10.84 5.08
CA ASP A 129 12.56 9.47 4.55
C ASP A 129 12.75 8.39 5.63
N GLN A 130 13.34 8.78 6.77
CA GLN A 130 13.55 7.91 7.91
C GLN A 130 12.25 7.59 8.65
N ASN A 131 11.28 8.50 8.67
CA ASN A 131 10.03 8.30 9.40
C ASN A 131 8.86 7.96 8.48
N LEU A 132 9.03 8.08 7.16
CA LEU A 132 8.00 7.83 6.15
C LEU A 132 7.29 6.48 6.34
N ALA A 133 8.03 5.38 6.38
CA ALA A 133 7.43 4.05 6.45
C ALA A 133 6.63 3.84 7.75
N LEU A 134 7.08 4.39 8.87
CA LEU A 134 6.37 4.31 10.14
C LEU A 134 5.05 5.07 10.07
N LEU A 135 5.11 6.34 9.64
CA LEU A 135 3.92 7.19 9.53
C LEU A 135 2.91 6.62 8.53
N SER A 136 3.35 6.21 7.34
CA SER A 136 2.48 5.64 6.32
C SER A 136 1.77 4.37 6.80
N ARG A 137 2.48 3.48 7.53
CA ARG A 137 1.87 2.29 8.11
C ARG A 137 0.85 2.63 9.20
N GLN A 138 1.17 3.57 10.09
CA GLN A 138 0.24 4.00 11.14
C GLN A 138 -1.04 4.61 10.56
N LEU A 139 -0.91 5.49 9.56
CA LEU A 139 -2.06 6.08 8.89
C LEU A 139 -2.90 5.03 8.16
N ALA A 140 -2.25 4.05 7.51
CA ALA A 140 -2.96 2.98 6.82
C ALA A 140 -3.72 2.07 7.81
N LEU A 141 -3.12 1.77 8.96
CA LEU A 141 -3.75 0.97 10.02
C LEU A 141 -4.94 1.69 10.68
N HIS A 142 -4.86 3.01 10.89
CA HIS A 142 -5.97 3.78 11.45
C HIS A 142 -7.14 3.97 10.47
N ALA A 143 -6.89 3.81 9.17
CA ALA A 143 -7.90 3.96 8.12
C ALA A 143 -8.58 2.64 7.72
N ASN A 144 -8.10 1.50 8.24
CA ASN A 144 -8.63 0.15 7.97
C ASN A 144 -9.58 -0.29 9.08
#